data_AF-A0A7S1XCH6-F1
#
_entry.id   AF-A0A7S1XCH6-F1
#
_cell.length_a   1.000
_cell.length_b   1.000
_cell.length_c   1.000
_cell.angle_alpha   90.00
_cell.angle_beta   90.00
_cell.angle_gamma   90.00
#
_symmetry.space_group_name_H-M   'P 1'
#
loop_
_entity.id
_entity.type
_entity.pdbx_description
1 polymer ?
#
loop_
_entity_poly.entity_id
_entity_poly.type
_entity_poly.pdbx_seq_one_letter_code
_entity_poly.pdbx_strand_id
1 'polypeptide(L)'
;MMDAWVVLVMIGVVGVGAQTCSIGNRGYDDCFEVKKGCSVFWGANGTDRINIGMVCDTLEWCGVGFGSDMDGADAVIAFDLQTDGFGAQDTNMVSKSAASFTTSNQNADIFTASRQGSVFTFEYSRLLAPGPRAYTVRKGRNSLIWATSSFEGSATFLTMLPHSNSDRGTITIDFNPTTGTPTPSLKPTPAPTKAPTPAPTRAPTPAPT
;
A
#
# COMPACT_ATOMS: atom_id res chain seq x y z
N MET A 1 -32.17 0.14 13.36
CA MET A 1 -31.25 -0.98 13.11
C MET A 1 -30.32 -0.54 12.00
N MET A 2 -29.14 -0.05 12.36
CA MET A 2 -28.11 0.39 11.41
C MET A 2 -26.81 -0.25 11.86
N ASP A 3 -26.28 -1.11 11.00
CA ASP A 3 -25.05 -1.87 11.21
C ASP A 3 -23.85 -0.93 11.22
N ALA A 4 -23.18 -0.85 12.36
CA ALA A 4 -21.88 -0.21 12.49
C ALA A 4 -20.79 -1.23 12.17
N TRP A 5 -20.23 -1.15 10.97
CA TRP A 5 -18.98 -1.83 10.66
C TRP A 5 -17.83 -1.05 11.29
N VAL A 6 -17.26 -1.61 12.36
CA VAL A 6 -16.05 -1.10 13.01
C VAL A 6 -14.87 -1.37 12.08
N VAL A 7 -14.26 -0.31 11.54
CA VAL A 7 -12.93 -0.40 10.92
C VAL A 7 -11.93 -0.44 12.05
N LEU A 8 -11.45 -1.63 12.36
CA LEU A 8 -10.48 -1.87 13.42
C LEU A 8 -9.07 -1.56 12.87
N VAL A 9 -8.55 -0.35 13.15
CA VAL A 9 -7.13 -0.06 12.97
C VAL A 9 -6.39 -0.65 14.18
N MET A 10 -5.93 -1.90 14.05
CA MET A 10 -5.08 -2.54 15.06
C MET A 10 -3.68 -1.94 15.01
N ILE A 11 -3.42 -0.88 15.79
CA ILE A 11 -2.05 -0.49 16.14
C ILE A 11 -1.64 -1.34 17.35
N GLY A 12 -1.23 -2.58 17.08
CA GLY A 12 -0.75 -3.51 18.11
C GLY A 12 0.74 -3.32 18.37
N VAL A 13 1.10 -2.82 19.55
CA VAL A 13 2.46 -2.91 20.11
C VAL A 13 2.52 -4.11 21.05
N VAL A 14 2.92 -5.30 20.60
CA VAL A 14 3.59 -6.34 21.43
C VAL A 14 4.32 -7.36 20.54
N GLY A 15 5.62 -7.58 20.80
CA GLY A 15 6.27 -8.89 20.62
C GLY A 15 6.81 -9.23 19.23
N VAL A 16 8.15 -9.33 19.14
CA VAL A 16 8.99 -9.93 18.09
C VAL A 16 8.23 -10.85 17.11
N GLY A 17 7.63 -10.25 16.10
CA GLY A 17 6.85 -10.85 15.03
C GLY A 17 6.61 -9.75 14.01
N ALA A 18 6.90 -10.01 12.73
CA ALA A 18 6.92 -9.00 11.67
C ALA A 18 5.69 -8.08 11.75
N GLN A 19 5.92 -6.76 11.83
CA GLN A 19 4.85 -5.78 11.67
C GLN A 19 4.16 -6.05 10.33
N THR A 20 2.89 -6.43 10.37
CA THR A 20 2.10 -6.58 9.14
C THR A 20 1.68 -5.19 8.69
N CYS A 21 2.44 -4.62 7.75
CA CYS A 21 2.07 -3.39 7.09
C CYS A 21 0.86 -3.68 6.19
N SER A 22 -0.31 -3.15 6.55
CA SER A 22 -1.55 -3.39 5.80
C SER A 22 -2.51 -2.22 5.84
N ILE A 23 -3.23 -2.02 4.73
CA ILE A 23 -4.38 -1.13 4.64
C ILE A 23 -5.59 -2.02 4.30
N GLY A 24 -6.57 -2.08 5.22
CA GLY A 24 -7.68 -3.02 5.11
C GLY A 24 -7.18 -4.47 4.95
N ASN A 25 -7.55 -5.11 3.84
CA ASN A 25 -7.15 -6.49 3.54
C ASN A 25 -5.89 -6.59 2.66
N ARG A 26 -5.26 -5.47 2.28
CA ARG A 26 -4.05 -5.46 1.45
C ARG A 26 -2.81 -5.42 2.32
N GLY A 27 -1.93 -6.40 2.15
CA GLY A 27 -0.59 -6.39 2.73
C GLY A 27 0.40 -5.59 1.88
N TYR A 28 1.36 -4.97 2.55
CA TYR A 28 2.48 -4.23 2.00
C TYR A 28 3.79 -4.84 2.50
N ASP A 29 4.87 -4.62 1.75
CA ASP A 29 6.18 -5.15 2.13
C ASP A 29 6.71 -4.42 3.37
N ASP A 30 6.45 -3.11 3.47
CA ASP A 30 6.91 -2.29 4.58
C ASP A 30 6.05 -1.01 4.73
N CYS A 31 6.21 -0.31 5.85
CA CYS A 31 5.48 0.88 6.22
C CYS A 31 6.21 1.72 7.27
N PHE A 32 5.91 3.01 7.31
CA PHE A 32 6.55 3.95 8.22
C PHE A 32 5.59 5.04 8.69
N GLU A 33 5.57 5.32 9.98
CA GLU A 33 4.83 6.46 10.54
C GLU A 33 5.64 7.75 10.32
N VAL A 34 5.25 8.53 9.32
CA VAL A 34 5.93 9.78 8.93
C VAL A 34 5.68 10.93 9.91
N LYS A 35 4.55 10.87 10.60
CA LYS A 35 4.08 11.79 11.63
C LYS A 35 3.04 11.04 12.45
N LYS A 36 2.88 11.37 13.73
CA LYS A 36 1.82 10.80 14.56
C LYS A 36 0.47 10.80 13.83
N GLY A 37 -0.10 9.61 13.64
CA GLY A 37 -1.39 9.43 12.97
C GLY A 37 -1.33 9.36 11.45
N CYS A 38 -0.14 9.44 10.85
CA CYS A 38 0.07 9.37 9.40
C CYS A 38 1.16 8.35 9.06
N SER A 39 0.76 7.28 8.38
CA SER A 39 1.63 6.20 7.95
C SER A 39 1.63 6.06 6.44
N VAL A 40 2.80 5.80 5.89
CA VAL A 40 3.02 5.48 4.48
C VAL A 40 3.33 4.00 4.37
N PHE A 41 2.79 3.35 3.34
CA PHE A 41 2.90 1.92 3.07
C PHE A 41 3.45 1.73 1.66
N TRP A 42 4.35 0.78 1.46
CA TRP A 42 4.86 0.48 0.13
C TRP A 42 5.13 -1.02 -0.06
N GLY A 43 4.98 -1.46 -1.31
CA GLY A 43 5.25 -2.85 -1.64
C GLY A 43 5.27 -3.10 -3.13
N ALA A 44 5.92 -4.18 -3.54
CA ALA A 44 6.00 -4.59 -4.92
C ALA A 44 4.64 -4.99 -5.48
N ASN A 45 4.39 -4.59 -6.72
CA ASN A 45 3.24 -5.07 -7.49
C ASN A 45 3.78 -5.63 -8.80
N GLY A 46 4.13 -6.91 -8.79
CA GLY A 46 4.86 -7.52 -9.90
C GLY A 46 6.30 -7.02 -9.98
N THR A 47 6.84 -6.93 -11.20
CA THR A 47 8.27 -6.68 -11.43
C THR A 47 8.62 -5.24 -11.81
N ASP A 48 7.61 -4.48 -12.21
CA ASP A 48 7.72 -3.17 -12.87
C ASP A 48 6.82 -2.12 -12.23
N ARG A 49 6.10 -2.46 -11.15
CA ARG A 49 5.27 -1.53 -10.39
C ARG A 49 5.52 -1.58 -8.89
N ILE A 50 5.21 -0.46 -8.25
CA ILE A 50 5.14 -0.30 -6.81
C ILE A 50 3.73 0.14 -6.42
N ASN A 51 3.19 -0.47 -5.37
CA ASN A 51 2.01 0.02 -4.67
C ASN A 51 2.48 0.95 -3.57
N ILE A 52 1.83 2.10 -3.46
CA ILE A 52 1.99 3.04 -2.36
C ILE A 52 0.62 3.23 -1.72
N GLY A 53 0.61 3.35 -0.40
CA GLY A 53 -0.57 3.72 0.36
C GLY A 53 -0.23 4.76 1.41
N MET A 54 -1.22 5.56 1.79
CA MET A 54 -1.12 6.44 2.94
C MET A 54 -2.42 6.38 3.73
N VAL A 55 -2.30 6.26 5.05
CA VAL A 55 -3.39 6.42 6.00
C VAL A 55 -3.00 7.57 6.91
N CYS A 56 -3.82 8.61 7.00
CA CYS A 56 -3.46 9.80 7.74
C CYS A 56 -4.67 10.45 8.40
N ASP A 57 -4.56 10.65 9.71
CA ASP A 57 -5.48 11.45 10.51
C ASP A 57 -5.13 12.94 10.32
N THR A 58 -5.88 13.60 9.46
CA THR A 58 -5.66 14.98 9.01
C THR A 58 -7.00 15.68 8.76
N LEU A 59 -6.94 16.99 8.59
CA LEU A 59 -8.13 17.83 8.51
C LEU A 59 -8.67 17.93 7.08
N GLU A 60 -7.79 18.12 6.10
CA GLU A 60 -8.22 18.47 4.73
C GLU A 60 -7.61 17.64 3.62
N TRP A 61 -6.30 17.44 3.68
CA TRP A 61 -5.57 16.74 2.65
C TRP A 61 -4.30 16.10 3.20
N CYS A 62 -3.88 15.04 2.54
CA CYS A 62 -2.58 14.42 2.71
C CYS A 62 -2.07 13.93 1.36
N GLY A 63 -0.75 13.85 1.22
CA GLY A 63 -0.12 13.43 -0.02
C GLY A 63 1.17 12.69 0.24
N VAL A 64 1.46 11.76 -0.65
CA VAL A 64 2.73 11.03 -0.70
C VAL A 64 3.15 10.85 -2.15
N GLY A 65 4.44 10.94 -2.40
CA GLY A 65 5.00 10.84 -3.74
C GLY A 65 6.50 10.69 -3.74
N PHE A 66 7.10 10.71 -4.91
CA PHE A 66 8.53 10.57 -5.09
C PHE A 66 9.16 11.91 -5.45
N GLY A 67 10.27 12.23 -4.79
CA GLY A 67 10.98 13.49 -4.99
C GLY A 67 12.14 13.65 -4.02
N SER A 68 13.08 14.54 -4.35
CA SER A 68 14.13 14.98 -3.41
C SER A 68 13.60 15.98 -2.39
N ASP A 69 12.58 16.73 -2.79
CA ASP A 69 11.90 17.77 -2.03
C ASP A 69 10.51 17.97 -2.66
N MET A 70 9.73 18.94 -2.16
CA MET A 70 8.39 19.19 -2.68
C MET A 70 8.32 19.84 -4.05
N ASP A 71 9.39 20.49 -4.52
CA ASP A 71 9.39 21.21 -5.79
C ASP A 71 9.63 20.22 -6.93
N GLY A 72 8.57 19.90 -7.68
CA GLY A 72 8.61 18.95 -8.78
C GLY A 72 8.47 17.48 -8.35
N ALA A 73 8.05 17.21 -7.12
CA ALA A 73 7.75 15.85 -6.71
C ALA A 73 6.51 15.29 -7.39
N ASP A 74 6.55 14.01 -7.69
CA ASP A 74 5.54 13.26 -8.44
C ASP A 74 4.71 12.44 -7.43
N ALA A 75 3.49 12.89 -7.15
CA ALA A 75 2.77 12.54 -5.94
C ALA A 75 1.27 12.34 -6.15
N VAL A 76 0.68 11.49 -5.30
CA VAL A 76 -0.77 11.41 -5.16
C VAL A 76 -1.19 12.16 -3.91
N ILE A 77 -2.26 12.94 -4.03
CA ILE A 77 -2.83 13.74 -2.96
C ILE A 77 -4.30 13.40 -2.82
N ALA A 78 -4.71 13.05 -1.60
CA ALA A 78 -6.09 12.90 -1.19
C ALA A 78 -6.59 14.17 -0.52
N PHE A 79 -7.81 14.58 -0.82
CA PHE A 79 -8.40 15.84 -0.36
C PHE A 79 -9.93 15.75 -0.21
N ASP A 80 -10.47 16.59 0.67
CA ASP A 80 -11.91 16.79 0.84
C ASP A 80 -12.44 17.82 -0.16
N LEU A 81 -13.46 17.45 -0.93
CA LEU A 81 -14.22 18.32 -1.82
C LEU A 81 -15.51 18.72 -1.11
N GLN A 82 -15.63 20.00 -0.78
CA GLN A 82 -16.79 20.53 -0.05
C GLN A 82 -18.15 20.27 -0.72
N THR A 83 -18.16 20.13 -2.05
CA THR A 83 -19.39 19.97 -2.84
C THR A 83 -19.61 18.54 -3.36
N ASP A 84 -18.53 17.76 -3.54
CA ASP A 84 -18.56 16.51 -4.31
C ASP A 84 -17.94 15.31 -3.57
N GLY A 85 -17.65 15.45 -2.28
CA GLY A 85 -17.20 14.35 -1.43
C GLY A 85 -15.69 14.29 -1.30
N PHE A 86 -15.08 13.12 -1.50
CA PHE A 86 -13.64 12.92 -1.27
C PHE A 86 -12.97 12.53 -2.59
N GLY A 87 -11.77 13.06 -2.84
CA GLY A 87 -11.01 12.78 -4.06
C GLY A 87 -9.55 12.45 -3.77
N ALA A 88 -8.91 11.74 -4.71
CA ALA A 88 -7.46 11.63 -4.77
C ALA A 88 -6.99 11.87 -6.21
N GLN A 89 -5.82 12.49 -6.36
CA GLN A 89 -5.31 12.89 -7.67
C GLN A 89 -3.79 12.74 -7.75
N ASP A 90 -3.33 12.25 -8.91
CA ASP A 90 -1.94 12.28 -9.32
C ASP A 90 -1.53 13.69 -9.78
N THR A 91 -0.44 14.21 -9.24
CA THR A 91 0.03 15.56 -9.48
C THR A 91 1.55 15.70 -9.37
N ASN A 92 2.08 16.78 -9.95
CA ASN A 92 3.41 17.27 -9.61
C ASN A 92 3.27 18.38 -8.58
N MET A 93 3.82 18.18 -7.38
CA MET A 93 3.90 19.21 -6.38
C MET A 93 4.79 20.37 -6.86
N VAL A 94 4.41 21.60 -6.52
CA VAL A 94 5.24 22.80 -6.75
C VAL A 94 5.49 23.50 -5.43
N SER A 95 6.61 24.21 -5.34
CA SER A 95 7.13 24.86 -4.11
C SER A 95 6.13 25.62 -3.21
N LYS A 96 4.99 26.10 -3.73
CA LYS A 96 4.00 26.89 -2.96
C LYS A 96 2.62 26.25 -2.82
N SER A 97 2.33 25.17 -3.53
CA SER A 97 1.04 24.49 -3.46
C SER A 97 1.12 23.10 -4.08
N ALA A 98 0.26 22.22 -3.58
CA ALA A 98 -0.18 21.09 -4.37
C ALA A 98 -1.14 21.65 -5.44
N ALA A 99 -0.56 22.08 -6.55
CA ALA A 99 -1.33 22.56 -7.70
C ALA A 99 -1.91 21.34 -8.43
N SER A 100 -3.23 21.32 -8.65
CA SER A 100 -3.80 20.65 -9.81
C SER A 100 -3.46 21.55 -11.03
N PHE A 101 -3.27 21.13 -12.27
CA PHE A 101 -4.08 20.20 -13.07
C PHE A 101 -3.25 19.70 -14.26
N THR A 102 -3.51 18.47 -14.69
CA THR A 102 -3.09 17.92 -15.99
C THR A 102 -1.60 18.12 -16.30
N THR A 103 -0.71 17.63 -15.44
CA THR A 103 0.59 17.26 -15.99
C THR A 103 0.35 16.09 -16.95
N SER A 104 0.98 16.10 -18.12
CA SER A 104 0.87 15.03 -19.13
C SER A 104 1.46 13.68 -18.67
N ASN A 105 1.70 13.54 -17.37
CA ASN A 105 2.47 12.51 -16.72
C ASN A 105 1.70 11.80 -15.61
N GLN A 106 0.38 11.69 -15.78
CA GLN A 106 -0.43 10.78 -14.97
C GLN A 106 0.15 9.37 -15.09
N ASN A 107 0.79 8.91 -14.02
CA ASN A 107 1.49 7.64 -13.95
C ASN A 107 1.12 6.83 -12.70
N ALA A 108 0.27 7.39 -11.84
CA ALA A 108 -0.36 6.70 -10.74
C ALA A 108 -1.75 6.18 -11.11
N ASP A 109 -1.93 4.87 -11.03
CA ASP A 109 -3.23 4.21 -11.07
C ASP A 109 -3.78 4.15 -9.64
N ILE A 110 -4.62 5.12 -9.29
CA ILE A 110 -5.30 5.20 -7.99
C ILE A 110 -6.44 4.16 -7.97
N PHE A 111 -6.42 3.25 -7.00
CA PHE A 111 -7.41 2.17 -6.91
C PHE A 111 -8.17 2.15 -5.58
N THR A 112 -7.73 2.90 -4.57
CA THR A 112 -8.49 3.11 -3.35
C THR A 112 -8.30 4.55 -2.89
N ALA A 113 -9.40 5.18 -2.51
CA ALA A 113 -9.42 6.53 -2.02
C ALA A 113 -10.68 6.67 -1.16
N SER A 114 -10.53 6.89 0.14
CA SER A 114 -11.64 7.05 1.09
C SER A 114 -11.31 7.98 2.24
N ARG A 115 -12.37 8.46 2.89
CA ARG A 115 -12.30 9.23 4.14
C ARG A 115 -13.32 8.71 5.14
N GLN A 116 -12.88 8.52 6.38
CA GLN A 116 -13.74 8.19 7.51
C GLN A 116 -13.42 9.16 8.66
N GLY A 117 -14.28 10.16 8.87
CA GLY A 117 -13.98 11.25 9.80
C GLY A 117 -12.77 12.04 9.33
N SER A 118 -11.77 12.20 10.19
CA SER A 118 -10.48 12.83 9.87
C SER A 118 -9.45 11.86 9.26
N VAL A 119 -9.79 10.58 9.11
CA VAL A 119 -8.85 9.59 8.55
C VAL A 119 -9.00 9.53 7.04
N PHE A 120 -7.95 9.95 6.34
CA PHE A 120 -7.78 9.86 4.90
C PHE A 120 -7.04 8.58 4.58
N THR A 121 -7.53 7.80 3.64
CA THR A 121 -6.88 6.59 3.12
C THR A 121 -6.84 6.64 1.61
N PHE A 122 -5.67 6.46 1.02
CA PHE A 122 -5.58 6.25 -0.42
C PHE A 122 -4.46 5.29 -0.77
N GLU A 123 -4.65 4.57 -1.87
CA GLU A 123 -3.72 3.60 -2.42
C GLU A 123 -3.64 3.78 -3.94
N TYR A 124 -2.42 3.76 -4.45
CA TYR A 124 -2.15 3.84 -5.88
C TYR A 124 -1.00 2.91 -6.27
N SER A 125 -0.94 2.57 -7.55
CA SER A 125 0.19 1.85 -8.13
C SER A 125 0.83 2.69 -9.23
N ARG A 126 2.15 2.64 -9.39
CA ARG A 126 2.83 3.31 -10.51
C ARG A 126 3.90 2.43 -11.11
N LEU A 127 4.27 2.72 -12.37
CA LEU A 127 5.43 2.12 -13.01
C LEU A 127 6.73 2.60 -12.35
N LEU A 128 7.73 1.73 -12.30
CA LEU A 128 9.08 2.09 -11.83
C LEU A 128 9.78 3.07 -12.79
N ALA A 129 9.58 2.89 -14.09
CA ALA A 129 10.11 3.77 -15.13
C ALA A 129 8.96 4.33 -15.98
N PRO A 130 8.20 5.31 -15.47
CA PRO A 130 6.97 5.80 -16.10
C PRO A 130 7.21 6.64 -17.38
N GLY A 131 8.46 7.02 -17.67
CA GLY A 131 8.83 7.78 -18.85
C GLY A 131 9.40 9.17 -18.54
N PRO A 132 9.58 10.01 -19.57
CA PRO A 132 10.18 11.34 -19.40
C PRO A 132 9.28 12.24 -18.55
N ARG A 133 9.88 13.05 -17.66
CA ARG A 133 9.24 14.00 -16.73
C ARG A 133 8.53 13.41 -15.50
N ALA A 134 8.63 12.09 -15.28
CA ALA A 134 8.08 11.43 -14.10
C ALA A 134 9.22 10.82 -13.28
N TYR A 135 9.02 10.70 -11.97
CA TYR A 135 10.06 10.19 -11.10
C TYR A 135 10.33 8.71 -11.41
N THR A 136 11.60 8.38 -11.67
CA THR A 136 12.01 6.99 -11.87
C THR A 136 12.26 6.34 -10.52
N VAL A 137 11.37 5.44 -10.13
CA VAL A 137 11.55 4.59 -8.95
C VAL A 137 12.56 3.51 -9.30
N ARG A 138 13.63 3.42 -8.53
CA ARG A 138 14.71 2.45 -8.72
C ARG A 138 14.49 1.25 -7.82
N LYS A 139 15.03 0.10 -8.20
CA LYS A 139 15.24 -0.98 -7.24
C LYS A 139 16.28 -0.50 -6.20
N GLY A 140 16.06 -0.80 -4.94
CA GLY A 140 16.83 -0.27 -3.82
C GLY A 140 16.23 1.03 -3.27
N ARG A 141 17.10 1.95 -2.82
CA ARG A 141 16.67 3.17 -2.14
C ARG A 141 15.98 4.18 -3.05
N ASN A 142 14.87 4.72 -2.58
CA ASN A 142 14.15 5.84 -3.17
C ASN A 142 13.77 6.87 -2.10
N SER A 143 13.63 8.13 -2.52
CA SER A 143 13.13 9.19 -1.65
C SER A 143 11.62 9.35 -1.87
N LEU A 144 10.86 9.16 -0.81
CA LEU A 144 9.46 9.56 -0.75
C LEU A 144 9.36 10.90 -0.05
N ILE A 145 8.47 11.74 -0.55
CA ILE A 145 8.02 12.95 0.11
C ILE A 145 6.63 12.72 0.67
N TRP A 146 6.32 13.38 1.78
CA TRP A 146 4.99 13.35 2.38
C TRP A 146 4.58 14.74 2.84
N ALA A 147 3.27 14.95 2.91
CA ALA A 147 2.67 16.22 3.22
C ALA A 147 1.28 16.03 3.83
N THR A 148 0.94 16.83 4.83
CA THR A 148 -0.39 16.81 5.47
C THR A 148 -0.82 18.22 5.80
N SER A 149 -2.08 18.57 5.57
CA SER A 149 -2.65 19.82 6.09
C SER A 149 -2.58 19.85 7.62
N SER A 150 -2.20 20.99 8.20
CA SER A 150 -2.29 21.24 9.65
C SER A 150 -3.41 22.22 10.01
N PHE A 151 -4.28 22.55 9.04
CA PHE A 151 -5.35 23.53 9.23
C PHE A 151 -6.67 23.06 8.60
N GLU A 152 -7.80 23.35 9.28
CA GLU A 152 -9.15 23.30 8.70
C GLU A 152 -9.43 24.66 8.05
N GLY A 153 -9.25 24.73 6.73
CA GLY A 153 -9.42 25.95 5.96
C GLY A 153 -9.94 25.62 4.59
N SER A 154 -11.15 25.05 4.56
CA SER A 154 -12.02 24.89 3.40
C SER A 154 -11.23 24.95 2.09
N ALA A 155 -10.74 23.81 1.60
CA ALA A 155 -10.19 23.68 0.24
C ALA A 155 -11.28 24.10 -0.76
N THR A 156 -11.45 25.41 -0.92
CA THR A 156 -12.47 26.08 -1.74
C THR A 156 -12.03 26.12 -3.19
N PHE A 157 -10.80 25.70 -3.45
CA PHE A 157 -10.20 25.82 -4.75
C PHE A 157 -9.48 24.54 -5.09
N LEU A 158 -10.06 23.83 -6.08
CA LEU A 158 -9.43 22.80 -6.88
C LEU A 158 -8.04 23.21 -7.44
N THR A 159 -7.67 24.50 -7.38
CA THR A 159 -6.51 25.08 -8.02
C THR A 159 -5.26 25.20 -7.13
N MET A 160 -5.39 25.28 -5.79
CA MET A 160 -4.24 25.41 -4.89
C MET A 160 -4.53 24.86 -3.48
N LEU A 161 -3.83 23.79 -3.10
CA LEU A 161 -3.72 23.35 -1.71
C LEU A 161 -2.48 24.00 -1.08
N PRO A 162 -2.63 24.99 -0.18
CA PRO A 162 -1.51 25.79 0.32
C PRO A 162 -0.57 24.98 1.22
N HIS A 163 0.74 25.11 1.00
CA HIS A 163 1.79 24.50 1.84
C HIS A 163 2.17 25.32 3.07
N SER A 164 1.65 26.55 3.21
CA SER A 164 2.01 27.43 4.32
C SER A 164 1.61 26.87 5.69
N ASN A 165 0.59 26.00 5.71
CA ASN A 165 0.07 25.32 6.89
C ASN A 165 0.12 23.80 6.67
N SER A 166 1.27 23.26 6.24
CA SER A 166 1.46 21.82 6.11
C SER A 166 2.65 21.32 6.89
N ASP A 167 2.45 20.19 7.56
CA ASP A 167 3.57 19.35 7.99
C ASP A 167 4.04 18.54 6.80
N ARG A 168 5.35 18.41 6.67
CA ARG A 168 5.98 17.78 5.52
C ARG A 168 7.35 17.22 5.86
N GLY A 169 7.79 16.28 5.05
CA GLY A 169 9.13 15.74 5.16
C GLY A 169 9.46 14.79 4.02
N THR A 170 10.64 14.20 4.14
CA THR A 170 11.10 13.14 3.26
C THR A 170 11.45 11.91 4.07
N ILE A 171 11.23 10.73 3.50
CA ILE A 171 11.70 9.46 4.03
C ILE A 171 12.44 8.71 2.93
N THR A 172 13.42 7.91 3.30
CA THR A 172 14.04 6.95 2.37
C THR A 172 13.34 5.61 2.53
N ILE A 173 12.82 5.08 1.42
CA ILE A 173 12.33 3.70 1.37
C ILE A 173 13.35 2.83 0.66
N ASP A 174 13.46 1.57 1.05
CA ASP A 174 14.15 0.55 0.27
C ASP A 174 13.10 -0.30 -0.45
N PHE A 175 13.07 -0.19 -1.77
CA PHE A 175 12.13 -0.90 -2.62
C PHE A 175 12.86 -2.00 -3.38
N ASN A 176 12.68 -3.24 -2.94
CA ASN A 176 13.19 -4.39 -3.67
C ASN A 176 12.00 -5.22 -4.16
N PRO A 177 11.66 -5.22 -5.46
CA PRO A 177 10.60 -6.07 -5.98
C PRO A 177 11.05 -7.53 -5.89
N THR A 178 10.78 -8.17 -4.75
CA THR A 178 10.97 -9.61 -4.60
C THR A 178 9.93 -10.30 -5.48
N THR A 179 10.40 -11.19 -6.36
CA THR A 179 9.55 -12.05 -7.18
C THR A 179 8.84 -13.07 -6.28
N GLY A 180 7.74 -12.66 -5.66
CA GLY A 180 6.87 -13.51 -4.85
C GLY A 180 7.51 -13.96 -3.53
N THR A 181 6.71 -13.89 -2.48
CA THR A 181 6.85 -14.84 -1.37
C THR A 181 6.92 -16.25 -1.99
N PRO A 182 7.91 -17.10 -1.68
CA PRO A 182 7.88 -18.46 -2.16
C PRO A 182 6.56 -19.07 -1.71
N THR A 183 5.69 -19.43 -2.67
CA THR A 183 4.56 -20.32 -2.39
C THR A 183 5.14 -21.48 -1.61
N PRO A 184 4.65 -21.80 -0.39
CA PRO A 184 5.14 -22.96 0.32
C PRO A 184 4.99 -24.16 -0.62
N SER A 185 6.12 -24.69 -1.07
CA SER A 185 6.14 -25.93 -1.83
C SER A 185 5.53 -26.96 -0.89
N LEU A 186 4.28 -27.37 -1.17
CA LEU A 186 3.68 -28.50 -0.50
C LEU A 186 4.63 -29.67 -0.77
N LYS A 187 5.41 -30.06 0.26
CA LYS A 187 6.23 -31.26 0.22
C LYS A 187 5.32 -32.38 -0.31
N PRO A 188 5.71 -33.12 -1.36
CA PRO A 188 4.88 -34.19 -1.89
C PRO A 188 4.43 -35.09 -0.75
N THR A 189 3.12 -35.16 -0.53
CA THR A 189 2.54 -36.12 0.41
C THR A 189 3.04 -37.50 -0.02
N PRO A 190 3.75 -38.26 0.84
CA PRO A 190 4.16 -39.61 0.50
C PRO A 190 2.95 -40.40 0.01
N ALA A 191 3.08 -41.07 -1.13
CA ALA A 191 2.02 -41.90 -1.66
C ALA A 191 1.59 -42.94 -0.60
N PRO A 192 0.30 -43.27 -0.49
CA PRO A 192 -0.17 -44.26 0.48
C PRO A 192 0.62 -45.56 0.34
N THR A 193 1.28 -45.98 1.41
CA THR A 193 1.93 -47.30 1.44
C THR A 193 0.85 -48.36 1.30
N LYS A 194 0.88 -49.13 0.20
CA LYS A 194 -0.05 -50.25 0.01
C LYS A 194 0.09 -51.21 1.20
N ALA A 195 -1.04 -51.55 1.83
CA ALA A 195 -1.05 -52.52 2.91
C ALA A 195 -0.49 -53.88 2.41
N PRO A 196 0.24 -54.62 3.26
CA PRO A 196 0.77 -55.93 2.90
C PRO A 196 -0.37 -56.87 2.45
N THR A 197 -0.22 -57.45 1.26
CA THR A 197 -1.14 -58.49 0.79
C THR A 197 -1.01 -59.72 1.71
N PRO A 198 -2.12 -60.24 2.28
CA PRO A 198 -2.08 -61.44 3.10
C PRO A 198 -1.48 -62.62 2.33
N ALA A 199 -0.61 -63.39 2.97
CA ALA A 199 -0.02 -64.58 2.38
C ALA A 199 -1.12 -65.63 2.07
N PRO A 200 -1.01 -66.37 0.96
CA PRO A 200 -1.99 -67.38 0.60
C PRO A 200 -2.04 -68.48 1.67
N THR A 201 -3.22 -68.67 2.25
CA THR A 201 -3.52 -69.78 3.15
C THR A 201 -3.39 -71.09 2.38
N ARG A 202 -2.51 -71.99 2.85
CA ARG A 202 -2.35 -73.32 2.24
C ARG A 202 -3.65 -74.10 2.36
N ALA A 203 -4.04 -74.75 1.27
CA ALA A 203 -5.20 -75.64 1.24
C ALA A 203 -5.00 -76.84 2.19
N PRO A 204 -6.08 -77.35 2.82
CA PRO A 204 -5.98 -78.52 3.68
C PRO A 204 -5.49 -79.73 2.89
N THR A 205 -4.50 -80.44 3.43
CA THR A 205 -4.05 -81.72 2.90
C THR A 205 -5.18 -82.76 3.08
N PRO A 206 -5.58 -83.49 2.01
CA PRO A 206 -6.56 -84.56 2.15
C PRO A 206 -6.07 -85.63 3.12
N ALA A 207 -6.99 -86.12 3.95
CA ALA A 207 -6.70 -87.24 4.85
C ALA A 207 -6.44 -88.52 4.03
N PRO A 208 -5.51 -89.39 4.46
CA PRO A 208 -5.31 -90.69 3.84
C PRO A 208 -6.56 -91.55 4.01
N THR A 209 -6.87 -92.30 2.95
CA THR A 209 -8.06 -93.13 2.71
C THR A 209 -8.45 -94.07 3.85
#